data_AF-A0A936CMC1-F1
#
_entry.id   AF-A0A936CMC1-F1
#
_cell.length_a   1.000
_cell.length_b   1.000
_cell.length_c   1.000
_cell.angle_alpha   90.00
_cell.angle_beta   90.00
_cell.angle_gamma   90.00
#
_symmetry.space_group_name_H-M   'P 1'
#
loop_
_entity.id
_entity.type
_entity.pdbx_description
1 polymer ?
#
loop_
_entity_poly.entity_id
_entity_poly.type
_entity_poly.pdbx_seq_one_letter_code
_entity_poly.pdbx_strand_id
1 'polypeptide(L)'
;MDLDGDRTYPNKGAYGDIEVFTCPLIPVPYDLALVKTVNSSVSSGPFQNGSTVSFKIRVYNQGTQATQSILVRDQFPASLVLADANWSLINPGLLKELSIQLLNPEIMKTSLLILR
;
A
#
# COMPACT_ATOMS: atom_id res chain seq x y z
N MET A 1 -27.52 -31.25 8.04
CA MET A 1 -26.72 -31.60 6.85
C MET A 1 -25.33 -31.12 7.14
N ASP A 2 -24.36 -32.01 7.07
CA ASP A 2 -22.97 -31.63 6.84
C ASP A 2 -22.94 -30.82 5.53
N LEU A 3 -22.31 -29.64 5.57
CA LEU A 3 -22.38 -28.63 4.51
C LEU A 3 -21.13 -28.59 3.61
N ASP A 4 -20.08 -29.35 3.91
CA ASP A 4 -18.86 -29.40 3.07
C ASP A 4 -18.45 -30.82 2.64
N GLY A 5 -19.10 -31.86 3.15
CA GLY A 5 -18.98 -33.22 2.60
C GLY A 5 -17.65 -33.89 2.93
N ASP A 6 -16.92 -33.36 3.90
CA ASP A 6 -15.72 -33.92 4.49
C ASP A 6 -16.12 -34.95 5.56
N ARG A 7 -15.98 -36.25 5.25
CA ARG A 7 -16.37 -37.35 6.17
C ARG A 7 -15.28 -37.74 7.18
N THR A 8 -14.29 -36.90 7.49
CA THR A 8 -13.07 -37.41 8.13
C THR A 8 -13.08 -37.48 9.67
N TYR A 9 -14.20 -37.28 10.36
CA TYR A 9 -14.23 -37.36 11.83
C TYR A 9 -15.31 -38.31 12.40
N PRO A 10 -14.95 -39.49 12.94
CA PRO A 10 -15.89 -40.48 13.44
C PRO A 10 -16.58 -40.11 14.78
N ASN A 11 -16.42 -38.88 15.28
CA ASN A 11 -17.00 -38.41 16.55
C ASN A 11 -17.70 -37.05 16.41
N LYS A 12 -18.69 -36.96 15.52
CA LYS A 12 -19.60 -35.81 15.47
C LYS A 12 -20.66 -35.94 16.57
N GLY A 13 -20.38 -35.36 17.73
CA GLY A 13 -21.36 -35.21 18.81
C GLY A 13 -22.57 -34.37 18.36
N ALA A 14 -23.65 -34.37 19.15
CA ALA A 14 -24.95 -33.76 18.85
C ALA A 14 -24.96 -32.22 18.65
N TYR A 15 -23.79 -31.57 18.68
CA TYR A 15 -23.60 -30.15 18.43
C TYR A 15 -22.80 -30.04 17.14
N GLY A 16 -23.41 -29.43 16.12
CA GLY A 16 -22.84 -29.27 14.78
C GLY A 16 -21.36 -28.90 14.80
N ASP A 17 -20.64 -29.55 13.91
CA ASP A 17 -19.29 -29.24 13.47
C ASP A 17 -19.08 -27.73 13.33
N ILE A 18 -18.37 -27.16 14.30
CA ILE A 18 -17.66 -25.90 14.09
C ILE A 18 -16.45 -26.27 13.23
N GLU A 19 -16.59 -26.08 11.92
CA GLU A 19 -15.49 -26.16 10.96
C GLU A 19 -14.65 -24.88 11.10
N VAL A 20 -13.49 -24.99 11.76
CA VAL A 20 -12.52 -23.90 11.81
C VAL A 20 -11.81 -23.87 10.46
N PHE A 21 -12.28 -23.02 9.55
CA PHE A 21 -11.61 -22.80 8.27
C PHE A 21 -10.30 -22.04 8.50
N THR A 22 -9.23 -22.78 8.78
CA THR A 22 -7.87 -22.23 8.72
C THR A 22 -7.46 -22.14 7.26
N CYS A 23 -7.64 -20.97 6.63
CA CYS A 23 -6.90 -20.67 5.42
C CYS A 23 -5.40 -20.76 5.78
N PRO A 24 -4.61 -21.70 5.22
CA PRO A 24 -3.20 -21.77 5.54
C PRO A 24 -2.57 -20.43 5.16
N LEU A 25 -1.95 -19.78 6.13
CA LEU A 25 -1.14 -18.57 5.94
C LEU A 25 0.08 -18.96 5.10
N ILE A 26 -0.10 -19.18 3.80
CA ILE A 26 1.02 -19.33 2.87
C ILE A 26 1.61 -17.93 2.74
N PRO A 27 2.83 -17.69 3.22
CA PRO A 27 3.40 -16.36 3.18
C PRO A 27 3.62 -15.95 1.73
N VAL A 28 3.07 -14.81 1.33
CA VAL A 28 3.23 -14.30 -0.03
C VAL A 28 4.66 -13.77 -0.17
N PRO A 29 5.46 -14.24 -1.14
CA PRO A 29 6.85 -13.83 -1.27
C PRO A 29 7.00 -12.35 -1.61
N TYR A 30 6.10 -11.82 -2.45
CA TYR A 30 6.11 -10.41 -2.86
C TYR A 30 4.74 -9.79 -2.59
N ASP A 31 4.70 -8.86 -1.65
CA ASP A 31 3.52 -8.08 -1.33
C ASP A 31 3.96 -6.67 -0.94
N LEU A 32 3.53 -5.68 -1.72
CA LEU A 32 3.86 -4.27 -1.50
C LEU A 32 2.57 -3.47 -1.27
N ALA A 33 2.51 -2.79 -0.13
CA ALA A 33 1.45 -1.84 0.16
C ALA A 33 1.93 -0.39 -0.04
N LEU A 34 1.04 0.42 -0.61
CA LEU A 34 1.23 1.85 -0.81
C LEU A 34 0.17 2.61 -0.03
N VAL A 35 0.60 3.54 0.83
CA VAL A 35 -0.29 4.45 1.54
C VAL A 35 0.10 5.90 1.24
N LYS A 36 -0.88 6.70 0.82
CA LYS A 36 -0.74 8.14 0.59
C LYS A 36 -1.66 8.90 1.54
N THR A 37 -1.10 9.84 2.30
CA THR A 37 -1.87 10.67 3.24
C THR A 37 -1.41 12.11 3.18
N VAL A 38 -2.32 13.07 3.37
CA VAL A 38 -1.91 14.47 3.59
C VAL A 38 -1.04 14.55 4.84
N ASN A 39 0.08 15.27 4.73
CA ASN A 39 0.94 15.56 5.84
C ASN A 39 0.42 16.78 6.59
N SER A 40 -0.61 16.59 7.42
CA SER A 40 -1.23 17.68 8.18
C SER A 40 -0.27 18.39 9.17
N SER A 41 0.86 17.76 9.50
CA SER A 41 1.93 18.37 10.30
C SER A 41 2.75 19.40 9.53
N VAL A 42 2.71 19.38 8.19
CA VAL A 42 3.48 20.27 7.31
C VAL A 42 2.55 21.20 6.51
N SER A 43 1.42 20.69 6.02
CA SER A 43 0.40 21.47 5.31
C SER A 43 -0.99 21.11 5.86
N SER A 44 -1.66 22.07 6.50
CA SER A 44 -3.01 21.92 7.04
C SER A 44 -4.01 22.76 6.27
N GLY A 45 -5.25 22.27 6.18
CA GLY A 45 -6.33 22.96 5.47
C GLY A 45 -7.01 24.07 6.29
N PRO A 46 -7.96 24.80 5.69
CA PRO A 46 -8.53 24.56 4.35
C PRO A 46 -7.55 24.91 3.22
N PHE A 47 -7.50 24.07 2.19
CA PHE A 47 -6.68 24.30 1.00
C PHE A 47 -7.48 25.09 -0.04
N GLN A 48 -6.85 26.11 -0.64
CA GLN A 48 -7.39 26.91 -1.72
C GLN A 48 -6.59 26.68 -3.02
N ASN A 49 -7.08 27.19 -4.14
CA ASN A 49 -6.35 27.09 -5.41
C ASN A 49 -4.94 27.69 -5.27
N GLY A 50 -3.92 26.96 -5.72
CA GLY A 50 -2.51 27.33 -5.59
C GLY A 50 -1.90 27.07 -4.20
N SER A 51 -2.65 26.47 -3.27
CA SER A 51 -2.11 26.07 -1.97
C SER A 51 -1.15 24.90 -2.12
N THR A 52 0.00 25.01 -1.46
CA THR A 52 0.95 23.89 -1.38
C THR A 52 0.44 22.82 -0.43
N VAL A 53 0.31 21.59 -0.93
CA VAL A 53 -0.08 20.41 -0.16
C VAL A 53 1.08 19.43 -0.12
N SER A 54 1.48 19.05 1.10
CA SER A 54 2.46 18.00 1.36
C SER A 54 1.73 16.67 1.60
N PHE A 55 2.16 15.63 0.91
CA PHE A 55 1.71 14.25 1.08
C PHE A 55 2.83 13.39 1.62
N LYS A 56 2.51 12.44 2.51
CA LYS A 56 3.38 11.33 2.88
C LYS A 56 3.03 10.14 2.00
N ILE A 57 4.04 9.61 1.31
CA ILE A 57 3.97 8.36 0.55
C ILE A 57 4.72 7.29 1.34
N ARG A 58 4.05 6.22 1.70
CA ARG A 58 4.62 5.08 2.44
C ARG A 58 4.54 3.83 1.58
N VAL A 59 5.68 3.19 1.37
CA VAL A 59 5.77 1.89 0.72
C VAL A 59 6.21 0.88 1.76
N TYR A 60 5.43 -0.18 1.93
CA TYR A 60 5.66 -1.23 2.91
C TYR A 60 5.79 -2.58 2.22
N ASN A 61 6.84 -3.35 2.54
CA ASN A 61 6.97 -4.73 2.08
C ASN A 61 6.29 -5.66 3.09
N GLN A 62 5.11 -6.15 2.72
CA GLN A 62 4.32 -7.14 3.47
C GLN A 62 4.68 -8.57 3.08
N GLY A 63 5.52 -8.74 2.05
CA GLY A 63 5.98 -10.04 1.59
C GLY A 63 7.15 -10.57 2.41
N THR A 64 7.44 -11.85 2.22
CA THR A 64 8.56 -12.52 2.91
C THR A 64 9.90 -12.40 2.20
N GLN A 65 9.93 -11.88 0.97
CA GLN A 65 11.16 -11.67 0.21
C GLN A 65 11.49 -10.19 0.04
N ALA A 66 12.78 -9.88 -0.01
CA ALA A 66 13.24 -8.53 -0.30
C ALA A 66 12.88 -8.15 -1.74
N THR A 67 12.40 -6.91 -1.92
CA THR A 67 12.04 -6.37 -3.24
C THR A 67 13.01 -5.26 -3.63
N GLN A 68 13.45 -5.27 -4.88
CA GLN A 68 14.41 -4.31 -5.44
C GLN A 68 13.79 -3.51 -6.59
N SER A 69 14.38 -2.37 -6.92
CA SER A 69 14.02 -1.55 -8.09
C SER A 69 12.54 -1.17 -8.15
N ILE A 70 11.97 -0.75 -7.01
CA ILE A 70 10.55 -0.35 -6.93
C ILE A 70 10.40 1.08 -7.46
N LEU A 71 9.42 1.27 -8.35
CA LEU A 71 9.04 2.58 -8.88
C LEU A 71 7.64 2.96 -8.41
N VAL A 72 7.52 4.07 -7.69
CA VAL A 72 6.22 4.64 -7.31
C VAL A 72 5.79 5.67 -8.36
N ARG A 73 4.56 5.53 -8.85
CA ARG A 73 3.92 6.51 -9.75
C ARG A 73 2.65 7.04 -9.11
N ASP A 74 2.43 8.34 -9.24
CA ASP A 74 1.23 9.02 -8.75
C ASP A 74 0.63 9.86 -9.89
N GLN A 75 -0.67 9.69 -10.12
CA GLN A 75 -1.41 10.43 -11.14
C GLN A 75 -2.35 11.41 -10.45
N PHE A 76 -2.29 12.69 -10.83
CA PHE A 76 -3.17 13.72 -10.29
C PHE A 76 -3.66 14.65 -11.40
N PRO A 77 -4.76 15.38 -11.15
CA PRO A 77 -5.32 16.30 -12.13
C PRO A 77 -4.30 17.32 -12.63
N ALA A 78 -4.38 17.68 -13.90
CA ALA A 78 -3.47 18.66 -14.53
C ALA A 78 -3.53 20.07 -13.90
N SER A 79 -4.55 20.35 -13.07
CA SER A 79 -4.65 21.59 -12.30
C SER A 79 -3.68 21.66 -11.12
N LEU A 80 -3.08 20.52 -10.72
CA LEU A 80 -2.03 20.49 -9.71
C LEU A 80 -0.66 20.49 -10.39
N VAL A 81 0.27 21.22 -9.78
CA VAL A 81 1.64 21.39 -10.25
C VAL A 81 2.58 20.71 -9.26
N LEU A 82 3.52 19.93 -9.79
CA LEU A 82 4.60 19.37 -8.98
C LEU A 82 5.45 20.50 -8.38
N ALA A 83 5.65 20.46 -7.07
CA ALA A 83 6.51 21.39 -6.33
C ALA A 83 7.59 20.66 -5.50
N ASP A 84 7.89 19.40 -5.84
CA ASP A 84 8.90 18.57 -5.17
C ASP A 84 10.03 18.20 -6.13
N ALA A 85 11.27 18.53 -5.76
CA ALA A 85 12.45 18.23 -6.58
C ALA A 85 12.85 16.75 -6.57
N ASN A 86 12.35 15.96 -5.62
CA ASN A 86 12.62 14.52 -5.53
C ASN A 86 11.75 13.69 -6.49
N TRP A 87 10.84 14.34 -7.22
CA TRP A 87 9.96 13.71 -8.18
C TRP A 87 10.17 14.34 -9.57
N SER A 88 9.95 13.54 -10.60
CA SER A 88 10.04 13.89 -12.01
C SER A 88 8.68 13.70 -12.69
N LEU A 89 8.32 14.63 -13.58
CA LEU A 89 7.15 14.48 -14.45
C LEU A 89 7.56 13.67 -15.68
N ILE A 90 6.84 12.57 -15.97
CA ILE A 90 7.03 11.86 -17.25
C ILE A 90 6.05 12.36 -18.31
N ASN A 91 4.87 12.83 -17.89
CA ASN A 91 3.83 13.41 -18.74
C ASN A 91 3.05 14.46 -17.92
N PRO A 92 2.32 15.42 -18.54
CA PRO A 92 1.43 16.30 -17.80
C PRO A 92 0.46 15.46 -16.95
N GLY A 93 0.53 15.58 -15.62
CA GLY A 93 -0.34 14.86 -14.67
C GLY A 93 0.14 13.48 -14.20
N LEU A 94 1.31 12.98 -14.65
CA LEU A 94 1.90 11.73 -14.15
C LEU A 94 3.29 11.97 -13.54
N LEU A 95 3.43 11.71 -12.25
CA LEU A 95 4.72 11.69 -11.56
C LEU A 95 5.34 10.30 -11.49
N LYS A 96 6.66 10.31 -11.55
CA LYS A 96 7.59 9.26 -11.13
C LYS A 96 8.56 9.95 -10.15
N GLU A 97 9.08 9.35 -9.11
CA GLU A 97 10.30 8.55 -9.18
C GLU A 97 10.82 8.35 -7.75
N LEU A 98 9.97 7.87 -6.84
CA LEU A 98 10.54 7.26 -5.65
C LEU A 98 11.13 5.91 -6.07
N SER A 99 12.42 5.92 -6.41
CA SER A 99 13.20 4.72 -6.71
C SER A 99 13.67 4.11 -5.39
N ILE A 100 13.00 3.04 -4.95
CA ILE A 100 13.43 2.28 -3.79
C ILE A 100 14.33 1.14 -4.29
N GLN A 101 15.64 1.30 -4.08
CA GLN A 101 16.66 0.35 -4.51
C GLN A 101 16.49 -1.03 -3.87
N LEU A 102 16.20 -1.05 -2.57
CA LEU A 102 15.94 -2.26 -1.79
C LEU A 102 14.91 -1.95 -0.71
N LEU A 103 13.95 -2.86 -0.54
CA LEU A 103 12.99 -2.89 0.56
C LEU A 103 12.91 -4.31 1.11
N ASN A 104 13.52 -4.52 2.27
CA ASN A 104 13.50 -5.81 2.97
C ASN A 104 12.09 -6.13 3.49
N PRO A 105 11.79 -7.42 3.76
CA PRO A 105 10.54 -7.82 4.41
C PRO A 105 10.27 -7.00 5.66
N GLU A 106 9.00 -6.67 5.86
CA GLU A 106 8.51 -5.91 7.02
C GLU A 106 9.13 -4.51 7.20
N ILE A 107 9.82 -3.99 6.17
CA ILE A 107 10.34 -2.62 6.18
C ILE A 107 9.41 -1.68 5.43
N MET A 108 9.21 -0.51 6.02
CA MET A 108 8.50 0.62 5.43
C MET A 108 9.48 1.74 5.09
N LYS A 109 9.37 2.29 3.88
CA LYS A 109 10.02 3.56 3.51
C LYS A 109 8.98 4.65 3.33
N THR A 110 9.34 5.86 3.75
CA THR A 110 8.51 7.05 3.61
C THR A 110 9.20 8.05 2.70
N SER A 111 8.44 8.67 1.81
CA SER A 111 8.84 9.85 1.03
C SER A 111 7.79 10.95 1.17
N LEU A 112 8.19 12.18 0.90
CA LEU A 112 7.26 13.29 0.75
C LEU A 112 6.97 13.51 -0.74
N LEU A 113 5.77 14.00 -1.02
CA LEU A 113 5.38 14.53 -2.31
C LEU A 113 4.72 15.88 -2.08
N ILE A 114 5.21 16.92 -2.72
CA ILE A 114 4.69 18.29 -2.61
C ILE A 114 4.04 18.70 -3.93
N LEU A 115 2.78 19.09 -3.88
CA LEU A 115 1.99 19.61 -5.00
C LEU A 115 1.47 21.02 -4.68
N ARG A 116 1.21 21.85 -5.68
CA ARG A 116 0.54 23.16 -5.54
C ARG A 116 -0.61 23.33 -6.53
#